data_AF-A0A7S0FSB4-F1
#
_entry.id   AF-A0A7S0FSB4-F1
#
_cell.length_a   1.000
_cell.length_b   1.000
_cell.length_c   1.000
_cell.angle_alpha   90.00
_cell.angle_beta   90.00
_cell.angle_gamma   90.00
#
_symmetry.space_group_name_H-M   'P 1'
#
loop_
_entity.id
_entity.type
_entity.pdbx_description
1 polymer ?
#
loop_
_entity_poly.entity_id
_entity_poly.type
_entity_poly.pdbx_seq_one_letter_code
_entity_poly.pdbx_strand_id
1 'polypeptide(L)'
;GFVAFMNNSIAIEDTDADVIVSGGGPVPPQAEVTSKVFFDVVINGKETGRIVMGLYGGVVPKTVENFSKLCEGTTYAGQRLGYEGSGFHRVIPGFMIQGGDFTRGDGT
;
A
#
# COMPACT_ATOMS: atom_id res chain seq x y z
N GLY A 1 8.22 20.05 6.09
CA GLY A 1 7.37 19.22 5.23
C GLY A 1 7.03 17.96 5.99
N PHE A 2 5.78 17.53 5.94
CA PHE A 2 5.35 16.26 6.54
C PHE A 2 5.93 15.13 5.69
N VAL A 3 6.70 14.23 6.29
CA VAL A 3 7.19 13.04 5.61
C VAL A 3 6.67 11.83 6.37
N ALA A 4 5.83 11.07 5.69
CA ALA A 4 5.25 9.84 6.19
C ALA A 4 5.90 8.67 5.45
N PHE A 5 6.55 7.76 6.17
CA PHE A 5 7.29 6.62 5.62
C PHE A 5 6.57 5.31 5.88
N MET A 6 6.64 4.37 4.92
CA MET A 6 6.10 3.01 5.05
C MET A 6 7.18 2.04 5.55
N ASN A 7 6.90 1.21 6.55
CA ASN A 7 7.74 0.07 6.96
C ASN A 7 6.91 -1.22 6.79
N ASN A 8 7.47 -2.29 6.22
CA ASN A 8 6.66 -3.45 5.79
C ASN A 8 7.05 -4.77 6.45
N SER A 9 6.03 -5.59 6.71
CA SER A 9 6.06 -7.05 6.77
C SER A 9 4.71 -7.59 6.26
N ILE A 10 4.57 -8.90 6.04
CA ILE A 10 3.32 -9.52 5.56
C ILE A 10 2.63 -10.24 6.73
N ALA A 11 1.30 -10.19 6.75
CA ALA A 11 0.48 -11.03 7.62
C ALA A 11 -0.59 -11.68 6.75
N ILE A 12 -0.44 -12.99 6.53
CA ILE A 12 -1.51 -13.81 5.97
C ILE A 12 -2.35 -14.22 7.17
N GLU A 13 -3.27 -13.35 7.60
CA GLU A 13 -4.30 -13.76 8.54
C GLU A 13 -5.60 -13.97 7.79
N ASP A 14 -6.12 -15.20 7.96
CA ASP A 14 -7.45 -15.62 7.55
C ASP A 14 -8.49 -14.63 8.07
N THR A 15 -9.51 -14.39 7.25
CA THR A 15 -10.74 -13.61 7.48
C THR A 15 -10.96 -13.16 8.93
N ASP A 16 -10.92 -11.85 9.23
CA ASP A 16 -12.19 -11.12 9.41
C ASP A 16 -12.03 -9.59 9.36
N ALA A 17 -13.18 -8.93 9.20
CA ALA A 17 -13.53 -7.54 9.48
C ALA A 17 -13.11 -6.39 8.52
N ASP A 18 -14.14 -5.65 8.14
CA ASP A 18 -14.23 -4.55 7.17
C ASP A 18 -13.50 -3.27 7.58
N VAL A 19 -12.79 -2.66 6.62
CA VAL A 19 -12.67 -1.19 6.44
C VAL A 19 -12.55 -0.92 4.94
N ILE A 20 -13.66 -0.48 4.30
CA ILE A 20 -13.66 -0.08 2.89
C ILE A 20 -13.40 1.43 2.82
N VAL A 21 -12.21 1.84 2.39
CA VAL A 21 -11.96 3.22 1.92
C VAL A 21 -12.20 3.24 0.41
N SER A 22 -13.39 3.65 -0.02
CA SER A 22 -13.76 3.75 -1.44
C SER A 22 -13.35 5.10 -2.02
N GLY A 23 -12.25 5.14 -2.78
CA GLY A 23 -11.84 6.29 -3.58
C GLY A 23 -11.73 5.95 -5.06
N GLY A 24 -12.71 6.39 -5.87
CA GLY A 24 -12.61 6.53 -7.33
C GLY A 24 -13.15 5.37 -8.20
N GLY A 25 -14.46 5.38 -8.48
CA GLY A 25 -15.14 4.51 -9.46
C GLY A 25 -16.05 3.44 -8.84
N PRO A 26 -17.12 2.98 -9.52
CA PRO A 26 -17.98 1.91 -9.01
C PRO A 26 -17.18 0.60 -8.98
N VAL A 27 -16.68 0.24 -7.80
CA VAL A 27 -16.20 -1.11 -7.54
C VAL A 27 -17.42 -2.03 -7.68
N PRO A 28 -17.39 -3.06 -8.54
CA PRO A 28 -18.52 -3.98 -8.65
C PRO A 28 -18.81 -4.57 -7.25
N PRO A 29 -20.08 -4.72 -6.84
CA PRO A 29 -20.46 -4.93 -5.43
C PRO A 29 -20.05 -6.26 -4.78
N GLN A 30 -19.06 -6.99 -5.31
CA GLN A 30 -18.81 -8.40 -4.97
C GLN A 30 -17.37 -8.88 -5.18
N ALA A 31 -16.41 -7.98 -5.33
CA ALA A 31 -15.02 -8.41 -5.39
C ALA A 31 -14.58 -8.93 -4.01
N GLU A 32 -14.33 -10.24 -3.90
CA GLU A 32 -13.81 -10.85 -2.67
C GLU A 32 -12.36 -10.39 -2.44
N VAL A 33 -12.03 -10.12 -1.18
CA VAL A 33 -10.65 -9.88 -0.75
C VAL A 33 -9.92 -11.21 -0.75
N THR A 34 -8.92 -11.35 -1.62
CA THR A 34 -8.15 -12.60 -1.76
C THR A 34 -6.86 -12.60 -0.95
N SER A 35 -6.36 -11.42 -0.59
CA SER A 35 -5.15 -11.25 0.21
C SER A 35 -5.18 -9.92 0.94
N LYS A 36 -4.43 -9.82 2.05
CA LYS A 36 -4.24 -8.59 2.81
C LYS A 36 -2.76 -8.22 2.83
N VAL A 37 -2.48 -6.93 2.78
CA VAL A 37 -1.14 -6.35 2.98
C VAL A 37 -1.25 -5.17 3.93
N PHE A 38 -0.13 -4.70 4.47
CA PHE A 38 -0.16 -3.54 5.34
C PHE A 38 1.07 -2.64 5.18
N PHE A 39 0.90 -1.39 5.62
CA PHE A 39 1.96 -0.42 5.80
C PHE A 39 1.98 0.05 7.26
N ASP A 40 3.13 -0.07 7.92
CA ASP A 40 3.37 0.66 9.16
C ASP A 40 3.81 2.08 8.81
N VAL A 41 3.08 3.07 9.31
CA VAL A 41 3.27 4.48 8.93
C VAL A 41 3.98 5.23 10.05
N VAL A 42 5.10 5.86 9.69
CA VAL A 42 5.87 6.75 10.56
C VAL A 42 5.69 8.19 10.08
N ILE A 43 5.19 9.09 10.94
CA ILE A 43 5.04 10.51 10.63
C ILE A 43 6.00 11.31 11.52
N ASN A 44 6.87 12.12 10.93
CA ASN A 44 7.87 12.91 11.66
C ASN A 44 8.73 12.06 12.64
N GLY A 45 9.10 10.85 12.21
CA GLY A 45 9.89 9.92 13.03
C GLY A 45 9.11 9.19 14.13
N LYS A 46 7.78 9.38 14.20
CA LYS A 46 6.92 8.70 15.17
C LYS A 46 6.01 7.69 14.50
N GLU A 47 6.04 6.44 14.99
CA GLU A 47 5.07 5.42 14.61
C GLU A 47 3.65 5.91 14.91
N THR A 48 2.83 5.99 13.87
CA THR A 48 1.49 6.59 13.93
C THR A 48 0.39 5.54 13.79
N GLY A 49 0.70 4.39 13.18
CA GLY A 49 -0.21 3.26 13.12
C GLY A 49 0.02 2.39 11.88
N ARG A 50 -0.88 1.41 11.72
CA ARG A 50 -0.87 0.46 10.60
C ARG A 50 -2.07 0.67 9.70
N ILE A 51 -1.83 0.71 8.39
CA ILE A 51 -2.87 0.68 7.37
C ILE A 51 -2.92 -0.75 6.82
N VAL A 52 -4.05 -1.44 6.97
CA VAL A 52 -4.28 -2.77 6.39
C VAL A 52 -5.17 -2.61 5.15
N MET A 53 -4.77 -3.24 4.04
CA MET A 53 -5.45 -3.16 2.75
C MET A 53 -5.81 -4.56 2.28
N GLY A 54 -7.09 -4.76 1.97
CA GLY A 54 -7.56 -5.93 1.23
C GLY A 54 -7.32 -5.75 -0.28
N LEU A 55 -6.83 -6.79 -0.94
CA LEU A 55 -6.56 -6.80 -2.37
C LEU A 55 -7.52 -7.75 -3.09
N TYR A 56 -8.02 -7.31 -4.25
CA TYR A 56 -9.03 -8.01 -5.04
C TYR A 56 -8.40 -8.86 -6.15
N GLY A 57 -7.66 -9.90 -5.78
CA GLY A 57 -6.91 -10.74 -6.72
C GLY A 57 -7.79 -11.52 -7.69
N GLY A 58 -9.04 -11.81 -7.32
CA GLY A 58 -10.02 -12.42 -8.22
C GLY A 58 -10.42 -11.53 -9.40
N VAL A 59 -10.30 -10.20 -9.25
CA VAL A 59 -10.66 -9.22 -10.28
C VAL A 59 -9.41 -8.74 -11.03
N VAL A 60 -8.33 -8.45 -10.32
CA VAL A 60 -7.10 -7.86 -10.88
C VAL A 60 -5.83 -8.62 -10.44
N PRO A 61 -5.67 -9.89 -10.82
CA PRO A 61 -4.62 -10.77 -10.27
C PRO A 61 -3.20 -10.24 -10.50
N LYS A 62 -2.90 -9.71 -11.69
CA LYS A 62 -1.58 -9.16 -12.02
C LYS A 62 -1.24 -7.92 -11.20
N THR A 63 -2.23 -7.07 -10.93
CA THR A 63 -2.05 -5.86 -10.11
C THR A 63 -1.81 -6.23 -8.66
N VAL A 64 -2.57 -7.19 -8.14
CA VAL A 64 -2.39 -7.70 -6.77
C VAL A 64 -1.01 -8.34 -6.61
N GLU A 65 -0.60 -9.20 -7.52
CA GLU A 65 0.72 -9.84 -7.47
C GLU A 65 1.85 -8.81 -7.47
N ASN A 66 1.78 -7.80 -8.35
CA ASN A 66 2.77 -6.73 -8.38
C ASN A 66 2.78 -5.92 -7.07
N PHE A 67 1.60 -5.53 -6.58
CA PHE A 67 1.50 -4.72 -5.37
C PHE A 67 2.00 -5.47 -4.13
N SER A 68 1.62 -6.74 -3.96
CA SER A 68 2.08 -7.59 -2.86
C SER A 68 3.59 -7.78 -2.88
N LYS A 69 4.20 -8.04 -4.05
CA LYS A 69 5.67 -8.17 -4.18
C LYS A 69 6.40 -6.89 -3.80
N LEU A 70 5.86 -5.73 -4.16
CA LEU A 70 6.43 -4.44 -3.75
C LEU A 70 6.21 -4.15 -2.26
N CYS A 71 5.16 -4.70 -1.65
CA CYS A 71 4.99 -4.65 -0.19
C CYS A 71 6.04 -5.50 0.52
N GLU A 72 6.31 -6.71 0.06
CA GLU A 72 7.34 -7.60 0.63
C GLU A 72 8.77 -7.06 0.43
N GLY A 73 8.98 -6.29 -0.64
CA GLY A 73 10.30 -5.95 -1.13
C GLY A 73 10.85 -7.06 -2.02
N THR A 74 11.27 -6.69 -3.22
CA THR A 74 11.81 -7.61 -4.22
C THR A 74 13.09 -7.07 -4.82
N THR A 75 13.93 -7.93 -5.40
CA THR A 75 15.16 -7.51 -6.06
C THR A 75 14.98 -7.58 -7.57
N TYR A 76 15.20 -6.46 -8.25
CA TYR A 76 15.19 -6.38 -9.71
C TYR A 76 16.48 -5.72 -10.18
N ALA A 77 17.16 -6.34 -11.15
CA ALA A 77 18.42 -5.85 -11.71
C ALA A 77 19.49 -5.48 -10.64
N GLY A 78 19.54 -6.19 -9.51
CA GLY A 78 20.48 -5.95 -8.42
C GLY A 78 20.08 -4.83 -7.45
N GLN A 79 18.90 -4.23 -7.60
CA GLN A 79 18.38 -3.20 -6.71
C GLN A 79 17.17 -3.73 -5.93
N ARG A 80 17.10 -3.40 -4.63
CA ARG A 80 15.93 -3.70 -3.78
C ARG A 80 14.84 -2.68 -4.11
N LEU A 81 13.73 -3.15 -4.64
CA LEU A 81 12.52 -2.39 -4.95
C LEU A 81 11.46 -2.73 -3.91
N GLY A 82 10.75 -1.73 -3.43
CA GLY A 82 9.64 -1.95 -2.51
C GLY A 82 9.17 -0.66 -1.88
N TYR A 83 8.04 -0.74 -1.18
CA TYR A 83 7.46 0.42 -0.52
C TYR A 83 8.10 0.77 0.82
N GLU A 84 8.87 -0.15 1.41
CA GLU A 84 9.62 0.09 2.65
C GLU A 84 10.57 1.28 2.48
N GLY A 85 10.49 2.25 3.40
CA GLY A 85 11.25 3.50 3.35
C GLY A 85 10.75 4.52 2.32
N SER A 86 9.73 4.19 1.51
CA SER A 86 9.12 5.15 0.57
C SER A 86 8.17 6.10 1.30
N GLY A 87 7.99 7.30 0.74
CA GLY A 87 7.17 8.37 1.30
C GLY A 87 5.80 8.50 0.65
N PHE A 88 4.83 9.06 1.39
CA PHE A 88 3.64 9.67 0.77
C PHE A 88 3.98 11.08 0.28
N HIS A 89 4.35 11.21 -1.00
CA HIS A 89 4.82 12.47 -1.58
C HIS A 89 3.71 13.47 -1.89
N ARG A 90 2.44 13.02 -1.97
CA ARG A 90 1.29 13.90 -2.20
C ARG A 90 0.15 13.59 -1.25
N VAL A 91 -0.23 14.57 -0.43
CA VAL A 91 -1.33 14.48 0.53
C VAL A 91 -2.29 15.64 0.27
N ILE A 92 -3.53 15.32 -0.13
CA ILE A 92 -4.60 16.29 -0.35
C ILE A 92 -5.72 16.00 0.66
N PRO A 93 -5.87 16.83 1.71
CA PRO A 93 -6.90 16.63 2.72
C PRO A 93 -8.30 16.54 2.12
N GLY A 94 -9.10 15.59 2.59
CA GLY A 94 -10.46 15.36 2.09
C GLY A 94 -10.56 14.72 0.71
N PHE A 95 -9.43 14.35 0.09
CA PHE A 95 -9.42 13.74 -1.23
C PHE A 95 -8.60 12.43 -1.26
N MET A 96 -7.26 12.52 -1.22
CA MET A 96 -6.41 11.33 -1.29
C MET A 96 -5.00 11.53 -0.73
N ILE A 97 -4.33 10.41 -0.50
CA ILE A 97 -2.88 10.31 -0.33
C ILE A 97 -2.31 9.50 -1.48
N GLN A 98 -1.13 9.89 -1.97
CA GLN A 98 -0.40 9.19 -3.03
C GLN A 98 1.04 9.00 -2.56
N GLY A 99 1.52 7.77 -2.72
CA GLY A 99 2.87 7.31 -2.41
C GLY A 99 3.33 6.28 -3.44
N GLY A 100 4.31 5.47 -3.07
CA GLY A 100 4.75 4.33 -3.90
C GLY A 100 5.75 4.69 -4.99
N ASP A 101 6.19 5.95 -5.09
CA ASP A 101 7.41 6.28 -5.83
C ASP A 101 8.63 6.01 -4.95
N PHE A 102 9.14 4.79 -5.08
CA PHE A 102 10.35 4.33 -4.39
C PHE A 102 11.64 4.58 -5.19
N THR A 103 11.52 5.12 -6.40
CA THR A 103 12.67 5.37 -7.29
C THR A 103 13.18 6.80 -7.21
N ARG A 104 12.29 7.78 -7.25
CA ARG A 104 12.63 9.22 -7.28
C ARG A 104 12.02 9.99 -6.11
N GLY A 105 10.93 9.48 -5.54
CA GLY A 105 10.25 10.06 -4.38
C GLY A 105 9.50 11.37 -4.67
N ASP A 106 9.26 11.70 -5.94
CA ASP A 106 8.62 12.94 -6.39
C ASP A 106 7.34 12.72 -7.22
N GLY A 107 7.06 11.47 -7.61
CA GLY A 107 5.91 11.06 -8.38
C GLY A 107 6.11 11.02 -9.89
N THR A 108 7.35 10.94 -10.40
CA THR A 108 7.67 10.83 -11.84
C THR A 108 8.27 9.50 -12.27
#